data_AF-A0A7I8MWR1-F1
#
_entry.id   AF-A0A7I8MWR1-F1
#
_cell.length_a   1.000
_cell.length_b   1.000
_cell.length_c   1.000
_cell.angle_alpha   90.00
_cell.angle_beta   90.00
_cell.angle_gamma   90.00
#
_symmetry.space_group_name_H-M   'P 1'
#
loop_
_entity.id
_entity.type
_entity.pdbx_description
1 polymer ?
#
loop_
_entity_poly.entity_id
_entity_poly.type
_entity_poly.pdbx_seq_one_letter_code
_entity_poly.pdbx_strand_id
1 'polypeptide(L)'
;MCALARASGIPARIGFATVRNHLASRQLIEFLGSDRFVYHGYTELLLEGRWVKATPAFNAELCLRYGAAPLDFDGRRDALLQPYNSELSPFMEYLEDHGTDTDIPVDRIVAAWEHAYGRRRVQGWISDMERSGGSVNRDLMKEEVYRPK
;
A
#
# COMPACT_ATOMS: atom_id res chain seq x y z
N MET A 1 8.04 3.88 -7.37
CA MET A 1 7.63 5.20 -7.90
C MET A 1 8.54 6.33 -7.43
N CYS A 2 8.58 6.66 -6.13
CA CYS A 2 9.43 7.75 -5.61
C CYS A 2 10.90 7.71 -6.09
N ALA A 3 11.57 6.55 -6.03
CA ALA A 3 12.95 6.41 -6.50
C ALA A 3 13.12 6.76 -7.99
N LEU A 4 12.21 6.28 -8.84
CA LEU A 4 12.21 6.57 -10.27
C LEU A 4 12.00 8.06 -10.53
N ALA A 5 11.03 8.70 -9.86
CA ALA A 5 10.77 10.13 -10.00
C ALA A 5 12.02 10.97 -9.69
N ARG A 6 12.70 10.67 -8.57
CA ARG A 6 13.96 11.34 -8.19
C ARG A 6 15.05 11.13 -9.23
N ALA A 7 15.20 9.90 -9.74
CA ALA A 7 16.16 9.59 -10.79
C ALA A 7 15.86 10.34 -12.11
N SER A 8 14.60 10.67 -12.37
CA SER A 8 14.15 11.48 -13.50
C SER A 8 14.20 12.99 -13.26
N GLY A 9 14.76 13.45 -12.14
CA GLY A 9 14.85 14.88 -11.80
C GLY A 9 13.53 15.51 -11.32
N ILE A 10 12.51 14.69 -11.04
CA ILE A 10 11.25 15.16 -10.45
C ILE A 10 11.40 15.11 -8.93
N PRO A 11 11.28 16.24 -8.21
CA PRO A 11 11.31 16.23 -6.76
C PRO A 11 10.15 15.38 -6.24
N ALA A 12 10.47 14.41 -5.39
CA ALA A 12 9.51 13.45 -4.87
C ALA A 12 9.80 13.09 -3.41
N ARG A 13 8.74 12.82 -2.64
CA ARG A 13 8.80 12.33 -1.26
C ARG A 13 7.88 11.15 -1.07
N ILE A 14 8.15 10.33 -0.05
CA ILE A 14 7.27 9.23 0.30
C ILE A 14 6.27 9.71 1.34
N GLY A 15 5.05 9.19 1.28
CA GLY A 15 4.06 9.39 2.33
C GLY A 15 3.47 8.05 2.76
N PHE A 16 2.89 8.04 3.95
CA PHE A 16 2.32 6.83 4.53
C PHE A 16 0.94 7.11 5.12
N ALA A 17 0.04 6.13 5.01
CA ALA A 17 -1.27 6.15 5.65
C ALA A 17 -1.58 4.76 6.22
N THR A 18 -2.40 4.68 7.26
CA THR A 18 -3.08 3.42 7.61
C THR A 18 -4.32 3.32 6.74
N VAL A 19 -4.46 2.23 6.00
CA VAL A 19 -5.67 1.96 5.19
C VAL A 19 -6.32 0.64 5.60
N ARG A 20 -7.62 0.49 5.38
CA ARG A 20 -8.29 -0.80 5.40
C ARG A 20 -8.63 -1.17 3.97
N ASN A 21 -8.16 -2.31 3.51
CA ASN A 21 -8.41 -2.80 2.15
C ASN A 21 -9.40 -3.97 2.20
N HIS A 22 -10.60 -3.75 1.66
CA HIS A 22 -11.65 -4.77 1.64
C HIS A 22 -11.45 -5.82 0.53
N LEU A 23 -10.47 -5.62 -0.36
CA LEU A 23 -10.12 -6.53 -1.45
C LEU A 23 -8.82 -7.31 -1.22
N ALA A 24 -8.25 -7.23 -0.03
CA ALA A 24 -7.06 -8.01 0.29
C ALA A 24 -7.35 -9.51 0.19
N SER A 25 -6.41 -10.28 -0.39
CA SER A 25 -6.55 -11.73 -0.49
C SER A 25 -6.59 -12.36 0.90
N ARG A 26 -7.21 -13.55 0.99
CA ARG A 26 -7.29 -14.30 2.24
C ARG A 26 -5.91 -14.55 2.83
N GLN A 27 -4.97 -14.94 1.97
CA GLN A 27 -3.57 -15.20 2.30
C GLN A 27 -2.92 -13.98 2.96
N LEU A 28 -3.16 -12.79 2.41
CA LEU A 28 -2.61 -11.55 2.94
C LEU A 28 -3.20 -11.19 4.30
N ILE A 29 -4.52 -11.34 4.46
CA ILE A 29 -5.20 -11.11 5.75
C ILE A 29 -4.72 -12.09 6.82
N GLU A 30 -4.58 -13.38 6.50
CA GLU A 30 -4.05 -14.38 7.43
C GLU A 30 -2.58 -14.11 7.78
N PHE A 31 -1.78 -13.72 6.78
CA PHE A 31 -0.37 -13.37 6.94
C PHE A 31 -0.21 -12.16 7.87
N LEU A 32 -0.97 -11.08 7.69
CA LEU A 32 -0.92 -9.91 8.57
C LEU A 32 -1.63 -10.16 9.92
N GLY A 33 -2.68 -10.99 9.91
CA GLY A 33 -3.60 -11.16 11.03
C GLY A 33 -4.54 -9.96 11.23
N SER A 34 -4.69 -9.11 10.21
CA SER A 34 -5.47 -7.87 10.26
C SER A 34 -5.94 -7.47 8.86
N ASP A 35 -7.06 -6.73 8.80
CA ASP A 35 -7.56 -6.03 7.61
C ASP A 35 -7.05 -4.57 7.51
N ARG A 36 -6.26 -4.14 8.50
CA ARG A 36 -5.60 -2.83 8.53
C ARG A 36 -4.18 -2.94 7.98
N PHE A 37 -3.86 -2.10 7.01
CA PHE A 37 -2.57 -1.97 6.37
C PHE A 37 -1.90 -0.70 6.92
N VAL A 38 -1.18 -0.87 8.02
CA VAL A 38 -0.43 0.16 8.73
C VAL A 38 0.82 0.55 7.95
N TYR A 39 1.05 1.87 7.80
CA TYR A 39 2.12 2.44 6.98
C TYR A 39 2.06 2.00 5.49
N HIS A 40 0.86 2.03 4.89
CA HIS A 40 0.68 1.89 3.45
C HIS A 40 1.26 3.10 2.70
N GLY A 41 2.18 2.85 1.77
CA GLY A 41 2.96 3.89 1.11
C GLY A 41 2.27 4.52 -0.11
N TYR A 42 2.42 5.84 -0.25
CA TYR A 42 2.15 6.62 -1.46
C TYR A 42 3.36 7.48 -1.81
N THR A 43 3.40 8.08 -3.00
CA THR A 43 4.44 9.05 -3.37
C THR A 43 3.79 10.40 -3.61
N GLU A 44 4.46 11.47 -3.18
CA GLU A 44 4.14 12.83 -3.62
C GLU A 44 5.18 13.31 -4.62
N LEU A 45 4.69 13.91 -5.70
CA LEU A 45 5.49 14.47 -6.78
C LEU A 45 5.30 15.98 -6.81
N LEU A 46 6.38 16.75 -6.91
CA LEU A 46 6.31 18.20 -7.12
C LEU A 46 6.16 18.47 -8.62
N LEU A 47 4.93 18.75 -9.05
CA LEU A 47 4.57 18.98 -10.45
C LEU A 47 3.93 20.36 -10.58
N GLU A 48 4.38 21.17 -11.54
CA GLU A 48 3.85 22.54 -11.76
C GLU A 48 3.79 23.39 -10.46
N GLY A 49 4.76 23.22 -9.56
CA GLY A 49 4.82 23.95 -8.27
C GLY A 49 3.86 23.45 -7.19
N ARG A 50 3.15 22.34 -7.39
CA ARG A 50 2.26 21.72 -6.38
C ARG A 50 2.69 20.29 -6.06
N TRP A 51 2.45 19.86 -4.82
CA TRP A 51 2.57 18.46 -4.44
C TRP A 51 1.32 17.72 -4.89
N VAL A 52 1.50 16.61 -5.61
CA VAL A 52 0.42 15.74 -6.07
C VAL A 52 0.67 14.33 -5.56
N LYS A 53 -0.32 13.73 -4.89
CA LYS A 53 -0.26 12.37 -4.36
C LYS A 53 -0.54 11.36 -5.46
N ALA A 54 0.23 10.28 -5.49
CA ALA A 54 0.00 9.12 -6.32
C ALA A 54 0.19 7.85 -5.47
N THR A 55 -0.86 7.04 -5.36
CA THR A 55 -0.81 5.73 -4.71
C THR A 55 -0.47 4.63 -5.73
N PRO A 56 0.16 3.52 -5.32
CA PRO A 56 0.25 2.33 -6.16
C PRO A 56 -1.16 1.91 -6.61
N ALA A 57 -1.39 1.87 -7.92
CA ALA A 57 -2.66 1.44 -8.49
C ALA A 57 -2.68 -0.09 -8.67
N PHE A 58 -3.86 -0.69 -8.49
CA PHE A 58 -4.09 -2.06 -8.94
C PHE A 58 -3.99 -2.14 -10.47
N ASN A 59 -3.56 -3.29 -10.98
CA ASN A 59 -3.55 -3.50 -12.43
C ASN A 59 -4.98 -3.56 -12.99
N ALA A 60 -5.13 -3.25 -14.29
CA ALA A 60 -6.44 -3.14 -14.92
C ALA A 60 -7.25 -4.46 -14.91
N GLU A 61 -6.58 -5.61 -14.99
CA GLU A 61 -7.24 -6.92 -14.93
C GLU A 61 -7.86 -7.16 -13.54
N LEU A 62 -7.13 -6.83 -12.47
CA LEU A 62 -7.59 -6.94 -11.10
C LEU A 62 -8.78 -5.99 -10.85
N CYS A 63 -8.66 -4.74 -11.29
CA CYS A 63 -9.75 -3.77 -11.25
C CYS A 63 -11.03 -4.32 -11.92
N LEU A 64 -10.89 -4.89 -13.11
CA LEU A 64 -12.02 -5.49 -13.84
C LEU A 64 -12.65 -6.66 -13.06
N ARG A 65 -11.84 -7.57 -12.52
CA ARG A 65 -12.32 -8.73 -11.74
C ARG A 65 -13.12 -8.32 -10.49
N TYR A 66 -12.82 -7.14 -9.93
CA TYR A 66 -13.48 -6.60 -8.74
C TYR A 66 -14.52 -5.52 -9.02
N GLY A 67 -14.87 -5.28 -10.29
CA GLY A 67 -15.85 -4.25 -10.66
C GLY A 67 -15.41 -2.84 -10.23
N ALA A 68 -14.11 -2.57 -10.25
CA ALA A 68 -13.54 -1.25 -9.95
C ALA A 68 -12.92 -0.64 -11.21
N ALA A 69 -12.94 0.68 -11.33
CA ALA A 69 -12.21 1.38 -12.38
C ALA A 69 -10.71 1.45 -12.01
N PRO A 70 -9.79 1.32 -12.98
CA PRO A 70 -8.39 1.65 -12.76
C PRO A 70 -8.23 3.08 -12.24
N LEU A 71 -7.31 3.27 -11.30
CA LEU A 71 -6.98 4.59 -10.79
C LEU A 71 -6.10 5.31 -11.82
N ASP A 72 -6.60 6.41 -12.37
CA ASP A 72 -5.87 7.24 -13.33
C ASP A 72 -5.03 8.32 -12.62
N PHE A 73 -3.94 8.74 -13.26
CA PHE A 73 -3.06 9.78 -12.77
C PHE A 73 -2.75 10.80 -13.87
N ASP A 74 -3.42 11.96 -13.80
CA ASP A 74 -3.31 13.04 -14.79
C ASP A 74 -2.15 14.02 -14.52
N GLY A 75 -1.38 13.78 -13.45
CA GLY A 75 -0.29 14.65 -13.00
C GLY A 75 -0.73 15.99 -12.41
N ARG A 76 -2.03 16.23 -12.24
CA ARG A 76 -2.60 17.50 -11.77
C ARG A 76 -3.41 17.37 -10.50
N ARG A 77 -4.08 16.23 -10.31
CA ARG A 77 -4.90 15.91 -9.14
C ARG A 77 -4.34 14.69 -8.43
N ASP A 78 -4.63 14.61 -7.14
CA ASP A 78 -4.24 13.45 -6.35
C ASP A 78 -4.91 12.17 -6.91
N ALA A 79 -4.11 11.15 -7.17
CA ALA A 79 -4.55 9.80 -7.46
C ALA A 79 -4.51 8.98 -6.17
N LEU A 80 -5.62 9.03 -5.43
CA LEU A 80 -5.86 8.23 -4.22
C LEU A 80 -6.89 7.13 -4.53
N LEU A 81 -6.77 5.99 -3.84
CA LEU A 81 -7.70 4.88 -4.02
C LEU A 81 -9.10 5.28 -3.55
N GLN A 82 -10.11 4.99 -4.38
CA GLN A 82 -11.49 5.39 -4.10
C GLN A 82 -12.11 4.55 -2.98
N PRO A 83 -12.99 5.14 -2.15
CA PRO A 83 -13.57 4.40 -1.03
C PRO A 83 -14.60 3.36 -1.42
N TYR A 84 -15.13 3.42 -2.65
CA TYR A 84 -16.16 2.50 -3.14
C TYR A 84 -15.83 2.00 -4.56
N ASN A 85 -16.28 0.79 -4.88
CA ASN A 85 -16.26 0.27 -6.25
C ASN A 85 -17.47 0.77 -7.07
N SER A 86 -17.62 0.30 -8.32
CA SER A 86 -18.73 0.72 -9.19
C SER A 86 -20.12 0.30 -8.69
N GLU A 87 -20.18 -0.66 -7.77
CA GLU A 87 -21.41 -1.15 -7.13
C GLU A 87 -21.67 -0.47 -5.77
N LEU A 88 -20.94 0.62 -5.46
CA LEU A 88 -20.99 1.34 -4.17
C LEU A 88 -20.64 0.47 -2.95
N SER A 89 -19.94 -0.64 -3.15
CA SER A 89 -19.42 -1.47 -2.06
C SER A 89 -18.10 -0.90 -1.52
N PRO A 90 -17.84 -0.96 -0.20
CA PRO A 90 -16.59 -0.48 0.39
C PRO A 90 -15.37 -1.13 -0.27
N PHE A 91 -14.43 -0.29 -0.71
CA PHE A 91 -13.24 -0.69 -1.45
C PHE A 91 -11.98 -0.42 -0.61
N MET A 92 -11.81 0.83 -0.17
CA MET A 92 -10.69 1.21 0.69
C MET A 92 -11.05 2.33 1.67
N GLU A 93 -10.62 2.23 2.92
CA GLU A 93 -10.82 3.26 3.93
C GLU A 93 -9.45 3.82 4.37
N TYR A 94 -9.29 5.14 4.39
CA TYR A 94 -8.11 5.79 4.98
C TYR A 94 -8.39 6.04 6.46
N LEU A 95 -7.65 5.38 7.33
CA LEU A 95 -7.84 5.40 8.78
C LEU A 95 -6.96 6.44 9.47
N GLU A 96 -5.73 6.65 8.99
CA GLU A 96 -4.74 7.53 9.61
C GLU A 96 -3.74 8.03 8.57
N ASP A 97 -3.36 9.30 8.61
CA ASP A 97 -2.27 9.87 7.79
C ASP A 97 -1.02 10.00 8.66
N HIS A 98 0.08 9.36 8.23
CA HIS A 98 1.38 9.41 8.91
C HIS A 98 2.28 10.52 8.36
N GLY A 99 1.79 11.28 7.38
CA GLY A 99 2.52 12.37 6.74
C GLY A 99 3.52 11.89 5.70
N THR A 100 4.56 12.70 5.49
CA THR A 100 5.57 12.49 4.44
C THR A 100 6.99 12.57 4.97
N ASP A 101 7.89 11.84 4.33
CA ASP A 101 9.30 11.77 4.67
C ASP A 101 10.18 11.85 3.41
N THR A 102 11.39 12.38 3.59
CA THR A 102 12.40 12.41 2.52
C THR A 102 13.04 11.05 2.29
N ASP A 103 13.00 10.15 3.27
CA ASP A 103 13.53 8.80 3.18
C ASP A 103 12.60 7.80 3.89
N ILE A 104 12.85 6.50 3.78
CA ILE A 104 12.04 5.45 4.39
C ILE A 104 12.30 5.43 5.91
N PRO A 105 11.32 5.73 6.77
CA PRO A 105 11.51 5.71 8.22
C PRO A 105 11.36 4.29 8.78
N VAL A 106 12.31 3.42 8.44
CA VAL A 106 12.24 1.97 8.72
C VAL A 106 11.93 1.69 10.18
N ASP A 107 12.63 2.33 11.12
CA ASP A 107 12.42 2.09 12.56
C ASP A 107 10.99 2.40 13.03
N ARG A 108 10.39 3.49 12.52
CA ARG A 108 9.00 3.86 12.83
C ARG A 108 8.02 2.86 12.22
N ILE A 109 8.26 2.43 10.98
CA ILE A 109 7.43 1.45 10.29
C ILE A 109 7.45 0.11 11.05
N VAL A 110 8.64 -0.39 11.39
CA VAL A 110 8.80 -1.66 12.11
C VAL A 110 8.15 -1.59 13.48
N ALA A 111 8.36 -0.50 14.24
CA ALA A 111 7.71 -0.32 15.54
C ALA A 111 6.18 -0.31 15.43
N ALA A 112 5.63 0.39 14.42
CA ALA A 112 4.19 0.43 14.17
C ALA A 112 3.63 -0.95 13.76
N TRP A 113 4.38 -1.71 12.95
CA TRP A 113 4.02 -3.08 12.59
C TRP A 113 4.04 -4.03 13.79
N GLU A 114 5.06 -3.94 14.66
CA GLU A 114 5.12 -4.76 15.87
C GLU A 114 3.92 -4.51 16.78
N HIS A 115 3.48 -3.25 16.87
CA HIS A 115 2.29 -2.86 17.61
C HIS A 115 1.00 -3.40 16.96
N ALA A 116 0.87 -3.27 15.63
CA ALA A 116 -0.35 -3.61 14.90
C ALA A 116 -0.54 -5.11 14.65
N TYR A 117 0.52 -5.82 14.28
CA TYR A 117 0.49 -7.22 13.82
C TYR A 117 1.11 -8.20 14.83
N GLY A 118 1.76 -7.66 15.86
CA GLY A 118 2.42 -8.40 16.93
C GLY A 118 3.91 -8.61 16.68
N ARG A 119 4.73 -8.21 17.65
CA ARG A 119 6.20 -8.30 17.63
C ARG A 119 6.74 -9.64 17.14
N ARG A 120 6.27 -10.78 17.68
CA ARG A 120 6.76 -12.11 17.28
C ARG A 120 6.59 -12.38 15.79
N ARG A 121 5.48 -11.92 15.21
CA ARG A 121 5.14 -12.10 13.80
C ARG A 121 6.09 -11.29 12.93
N VAL A 122 6.24 -10.00 13.23
CA VAL A 122 7.12 -9.08 12.50
C VAL A 122 8.58 -9.51 12.55
N GLN A 123 9.07 -9.91 13.73
CA GLN A 123 10.44 -10.42 13.87
C GLN A 123 10.65 -11.72 13.07
N GLY A 124 9.64 -12.59 13.03
CA GLY A 124 9.64 -13.76 12.15
C GLY A 124 9.82 -13.38 10.67
N TRP A 125 9.08 -12.38 10.19
CA TRP A 125 9.21 -11.89 8.81
C TRP A 125 10.60 -11.34 8.50
N ILE A 126 11.20 -10.57 9.42
CA ILE A 126 12.55 -10.03 9.26
C ILE A 126 13.55 -11.18 9.14
N SER A 127 13.52 -12.14 10.06
CA SER A 127 14.39 -13.32 10.03
C SER A 127 14.20 -14.16 8.76
N ASP A 128 12.96 -14.33 8.30
CA ASP A 128 12.67 -15.04 7.05
C ASP A 128 13.26 -14.33 5.83
N MET A 129 13.15 -13.00 5.78
CA MET A 129 13.68 -12.18 4.67
C MET A 129 15.21 -12.19 4.63
N GLU A 130 15.87 -12.16 5.79
CA GLU A 130 17.33 -12.29 5.90
C GLU A 130 17.80 -13.67 5.42
N ARG A 131 17.11 -14.74 5.83
CA ARG A 131 17.43 -16.11 5.40
C ARG A 131 17.18 -16.35 3.91
N SER A 132 16.16 -15.70 3.34
CA SER A 132 15.81 -15.86 1.93
C SER A 132 16.66 -15.01 0.98
N GLY A 133 17.55 -14.17 1.51
CA GLY A 133 18.33 -13.22 0.71
C GLY A 133 17.46 -12.17 0.00
N GLY A 134 16.31 -11.82 0.57
CA GLY A 134 15.35 -10.88 -0.02
C GLY A 134 14.39 -11.48 -1.04
N SER A 135 14.30 -12.82 -1.15
CA SER A 135 13.31 -13.47 -2.01
C SER A 135 11.89 -13.33 -1.44
N VAL A 136 10.94 -12.92 -2.29
CA VAL A 136 9.53 -12.71 -1.92
C VAL A 136 8.81 -14.05 -1.80
N ASN A 137 8.00 -14.20 -0.74
CA ASN A 137 7.14 -15.36 -0.57
C ASN A 137 6.09 -15.44 -1.69
N ARG A 138 6.24 -16.40 -2.60
CA ARG A 138 5.36 -16.61 -3.76
C ARG A 138 3.93 -16.98 -3.39
N ASP A 139 3.68 -17.51 -2.19
CA ASP A 139 2.33 -17.86 -1.75
C ASP A 139 1.47 -16.61 -1.44
N LEU A 140 2.08 -15.49 -1.07
CA LEU A 140 1.38 -14.21 -0.91
C LEU A 140 0.92 -13.62 -2.26
N MET A 141 1.53 -14.05 -3.36
CA MET A 141 1.20 -13.62 -4.72
C MET A 141 0.02 -14.41 -5.31
N LYS A 142 -0.49 -15.42 -4.60
CA LYS A 142 -1.69 -16.15 -5.00
C LYS A 142 -2.91 -15.32 -4.63
N GLU A 143 -3.54 -14.73 -5.64
CA GLU A 143 -4.70 -13.84 -5.51
C GLU A 143 -6.01 -14.65 -5.40
N GLU A 144 -6.22 -15.39 -4.31
CA GLU A 144 -7.55 -15.92 -4.02
C GLU A 144 -8.41 -14.81 -3.40
N VAL A 145 -9.54 -14.52 -4.06
CA VAL A 145 -10.50 -13.51 -3.61
C VAL A 145 -11.07 -13.89 -2.24
N TYR A 146 -10.83 -13.07 -1.22
CA TYR A 146 -11.48 -13.23 0.08
C TYR A 146 -12.96 -12.82 -0.04
N ARG A 147 -13.88 -13.76 0.19
CA ARG A 147 -15.31 -13.46 0.39
C ARG A 147 -15.64 -13.71 1.86
N PRO A 148 -15.91 -12.68 2.68
CA PRO A 148 -16.37 -12.89 4.04
C PRO A 148 -17.70 -13.66 4.02
N LYS A 149 -17.85 -14.60 4.97
CA LYS A 149 -19.11 -15.32 5.21
C LYS A 149 -20.07 -14.48 6.03
#